data_AF-A0A5C5YT65-F1
#
_entry.id   AF-A0A5C5YT65-F1
#
_cell.length_a   1.000
_cell.length_b   1.000
_cell.length_c   1.000
_cell.angle_alpha   90.00
_cell.angle_beta   90.00
_cell.angle_gamma   90.00
#
_symmetry.space_group_name_H-M   'P 1'
#
loop_
_entity.id
_entity.type
_entity.pdbx_description
1 polymer ?
#
loop_
_entity_poly.entity_id
_entity_poly.type
_entity_poly.pdbx_seq_one_letter_code
_entity_poly.pdbx_strand_id
1 'polypeptide(L)'
;MRIVLACAALLLTVSTVTQAQPVQRRGADGQLYNETTTTVPRTVLTTEMQTRQDTVYKPQVTTQYQTYQQTALVPVTEQRWVSRQRGVWNPFREPYWTHAIEPVTRWEHRPTTVQVPVTTTNWVPETRTTQVPVSSYKTVQETHITRVPVGPAPALNPTTNPPQAQVATRPTGGQIGGERLDQPNQWGGSGRYLR
;
A
#
# COMPACT_ATOMS: atom_id res chain seq x y z
N MET A 1 36.29 -1.92 -8.57
CA MET A 1 35.88 -3.09 -9.38
C MET A 1 36.26 -4.35 -8.60
N ARG A 2 35.31 -4.94 -7.86
CA ARG A 2 35.52 -6.17 -7.08
C ARG A 2 34.39 -7.12 -7.44
N ILE A 3 34.73 -8.19 -8.16
CA ILE A 3 33.81 -9.26 -8.56
C ILE A 3 33.95 -10.36 -7.52
N VAL A 4 32.92 -10.55 -6.69
CA VAL A 4 32.81 -11.69 -5.78
C VAL A 4 31.84 -12.68 -6.43
N LEU A 5 32.40 -13.78 -6.92
CA LEU A 5 31.68 -14.90 -7.51
C LEU A 5 31.20 -15.81 -6.36
N ALA A 6 29.89 -15.85 -6.08
CA ALA A 6 29.32 -16.73 -5.08
C ALA A 6 28.67 -17.94 -5.76
N CYS A 7 29.22 -19.14 -5.50
CA CYS A 7 28.68 -20.43 -5.90
C CYS A 7 27.27 -20.63 -5.33
N ALA A 8 26.25 -20.71 -6.19
CA ALA A 8 24.91 -21.15 -5.81
C ALA A 8 24.80 -22.67 -6.01
N ALA A 9 24.93 -23.43 -4.93
CA ALA A 9 24.65 -24.86 -4.91
C ALA A 9 23.13 -25.09 -4.88
N LEU A 10 22.61 -25.75 -5.91
CA LEU A 10 21.20 -26.11 -6.04
C LEU A 10 20.92 -27.33 -5.14
N LEU A 11 20.35 -27.09 -3.95
CA LEU A 11 19.90 -28.17 -3.06
C LEU A 11 18.48 -28.62 -3.47
N LEU A 12 18.40 -29.79 -4.10
CA LEU A 12 17.14 -30.52 -4.32
C LEU A 12 16.64 -31.06 -2.98
N THR A 13 15.58 -30.47 -2.43
CA THR A 13 14.88 -30.99 -1.24
C THR A 13 13.94 -32.13 -1.66
N VAL A 14 14.37 -33.36 -1.41
CA VAL A 14 13.52 -34.55 -1.54
C VAL A 14 12.47 -34.50 -0.42
N SER A 15 11.20 -34.38 -0.78
CA SER A 15 10.09 -34.44 0.17
C SER A 15 9.87 -35.89 0.58
N THR A 16 10.32 -36.28 1.77
CA THR A 16 10.04 -37.61 2.33
C THR A 16 8.59 -37.64 2.80
N VAL A 17 7.77 -38.48 2.16
CA VAL A 17 6.45 -38.84 2.68
C VAL A 17 6.68 -39.82 3.82
N THR A 18 6.63 -39.35 5.06
CA THR A 18 6.69 -40.21 6.24
C THR A 18 5.40 -41.02 6.31
N GLN A 19 5.43 -42.28 5.88
CA GLN A 19 4.32 -43.20 6.12
C GLN A 19 4.31 -43.57 7.61
N ALA A 20 3.29 -43.12 8.34
CA ALA A 20 3.10 -43.54 9.72
C ALA A 20 2.83 -45.05 9.79
N GLN A 21 3.50 -45.74 10.72
CA GLN A 21 3.23 -47.15 10.98
C GLN A 21 1.78 -47.34 11.43
N PRO A 22 1.09 -48.41 10.99
CA PRO A 22 -0.28 -48.67 11.41
C PRO A 22 -0.30 -48.94 12.91
N VAL A 23 -0.91 -48.04 13.68
CA VAL A 23 -1.10 -48.21 15.12
C VAL A 23 -2.47 -48.83 15.33
N GLN A 24 -2.52 -49.97 16.03
CA GLN A 24 -3.76 -50.61 16.40
C GLN A 24 -4.35 -49.90 17.61
N ARG A 25 -5.56 -49.37 17.47
CA ARG A 25 -6.27 -48.70 18.57
C ARG A 25 -7.63 -49.33 18.77
N ARG A 26 -7.95 -49.61 20.04
CA ARG A 26 -9.26 -50.14 20.44
C ARG A 26 -10.26 -49.00 20.47
N GLY A 27 -11.33 -49.11 19.68
CA GLY A 27 -12.43 -48.16 19.69
C GLY A 27 -13.35 -48.37 20.89
N ALA A 28 -14.20 -47.37 21.19
CA ALA A 28 -15.20 -47.45 22.25
C ALA A 28 -16.18 -48.63 22.04
N ASP A 29 -16.39 -49.05 20.80
CA ASP A 29 -17.30 -50.12 20.39
C ASP A 29 -16.69 -51.53 20.48
N GLY A 30 -15.48 -51.68 21.04
CA GLY A 30 -14.82 -52.97 21.24
C GLY A 30 -14.14 -53.58 20.00
N GLN A 31 -14.22 -52.92 18.84
CA GLN A 31 -13.51 -53.34 17.62
C GLN A 31 -12.08 -52.80 17.56
N LEU A 32 -11.19 -53.55 16.90
CA LEU A 32 -9.83 -53.11 16.58
C LEU A 32 -9.81 -52.36 15.25
N TYR A 33 -9.25 -51.16 15.27
CA TYR A 33 -9.01 -50.36 14.08
C TYR A 33 -7.50 -50.27 13.82
N ASN A 34 -7.11 -50.49 12.56
CA ASN A 34 -5.81 -50.02 12.08
C ASN A 34 -5.98 -48.52 11.77
N GLU A 35 -5.36 -47.66 12.57
CA GLU A 35 -5.28 -46.23 12.28
C GLU A 35 -4.04 -45.98 11.41
N THR A 36 -4.25 -45.53 10.17
CA THR A 36 -3.18 -45.02 9.31
C THR A 36 -3.29 -43.51 9.24
N THR A 37 -2.31 -42.83 9.83
CA THR A 37 -2.20 -41.37 9.81
C THR A 37 -1.33 -40.96 8.63
N THR A 38 -1.92 -40.29 7.65
CA THR A 38 -1.19 -39.76 6.50
C THR A 38 -1.15 -38.24 6.62
N THR A 39 0.05 -37.68 6.73
CA THR A 39 0.23 -36.23 6.71
C THR A 39 0.61 -35.79 5.31
N VAL A 40 -0.24 -34.99 4.66
CA VAL A 40 0.00 -34.48 3.30
C VAL A 40 0.24 -32.97 3.38
N PRO A 41 1.36 -32.46 2.80
CA PRO A 41 1.58 -31.03 2.72
C PRO A 41 0.60 -30.40 1.73
N ARG A 42 -0.18 -29.42 2.20
CA ARG A 42 -1.09 -28.63 1.36
C ARG A 42 -0.65 -27.17 1.36
N THR A 43 -0.53 -26.60 0.17
CA THR A 43 -0.24 -25.17 0.01
C THR A 43 -1.53 -24.36 0.18
N VAL A 44 -1.54 -23.45 1.14
CA VAL A 44 -2.66 -22.54 1.40
C VAL A 44 -2.20 -21.11 1.11
N LEU A 45 -3.05 -20.34 0.41
CA LEU A 45 -2.83 -18.92 0.19
C LEU A 45 -3.19 -18.16 1.48
N THR A 46 -2.21 -17.50 2.07
CA THR A 46 -2.40 -16.68 3.27
C THR A 46 -2.06 -15.23 2.94
N THR A 47 -2.98 -14.31 3.24
CA THR A 47 -2.75 -12.86 3.10
C THR A 47 -2.39 -12.28 4.45
N GLU A 48 -1.22 -11.67 4.56
CA GLU A 48 -0.74 -11.04 5.79
C GLU A 48 -0.54 -9.55 5.55
N MET A 49 -0.96 -8.72 6.51
CA MET A 49 -0.71 -7.28 6.45
C MET A 49 0.75 -7.02 6.79
N GLN A 50 1.51 -6.48 5.84
CA GLN A 50 2.89 -6.05 6.07
C GLN A 50 2.96 -4.53 6.20
N THR A 51 3.59 -4.06 7.27
CA THR A 51 3.87 -2.63 7.43
C THR A 51 5.03 -2.24 6.52
N ARG A 52 4.79 -1.32 5.59
CA ARG A 52 5.81 -0.66 4.78
C ARG A 52 5.95 0.80 5.19
N GLN A 53 7.17 1.31 5.11
CA GLN A 53 7.46 2.73 5.31
C GLN A 53 7.72 3.35 3.94
N ASP A 54 6.88 4.33 3.58
CA ASP A 54 7.00 5.07 2.34
C ASP A 54 7.29 6.53 2.66
N THR A 55 8.28 7.13 1.99
CA THR A 55 8.55 8.57 2.09
C THR A 55 7.66 9.30 1.10
N VAL A 56 6.68 10.05 1.61
CA VAL A 56 5.79 10.88 0.81
C VAL A 56 6.16 12.34 1.02
N TYR A 57 6.34 13.09 -0.06
CA TYR A 57 6.59 14.52 0.03
C TYR A 57 5.27 15.27 0.19
N LYS A 58 5.17 16.07 1.25
CA LYS A 58 4.03 16.98 1.44
C LYS A 58 4.43 18.43 1.18
N PRO A 59 3.56 19.23 0.56
CA PRO A 59 3.81 20.65 0.38
C PRO A 59 3.66 21.36 1.73
N GLN A 60 4.73 22.02 2.18
CA GLN A 60 4.73 22.93 3.31
C GLN A 60 4.86 24.35 2.78
N VAL A 61 3.80 25.14 2.96
CA VAL A 61 3.76 26.55 2.54
C VAL A 61 4.23 27.42 3.69
N THR A 62 5.30 28.17 3.47
CA THR A 62 5.83 29.14 4.44
C THR A 62 5.65 30.55 3.88
N THR A 63 5.07 31.44 4.68
CA THR A 63 4.92 32.87 4.33
C THR A 63 5.92 33.69 5.11
N GLN A 64 6.72 34.51 4.43
CA GLN A 64 7.69 35.41 5.03
C GLN A 64 7.44 36.84 4.55
N TYR A 65 7.43 37.81 5.46
CA TYR A 65 7.29 39.22 5.10
C TYR A 65 8.65 39.78 4.71
N GLN A 66 8.76 40.26 3.48
CA GLN A 66 9.93 40.99 3.00
C GLN A 66 9.65 42.48 3.04
N THR A 67 10.59 43.22 3.61
CA THR A 67 10.46 44.67 3.76
C THR A 67 11.13 45.36 2.57
N TYR A 68 10.36 46.16 1.84
CA TYR A 68 10.83 46.96 0.72
C TYR A 68 10.66 48.44 1.02
N GLN A 69 11.65 49.24 0.62
CA GLN A 69 11.52 50.69 0.59
C GLN A 69 11.00 51.11 -0.77
N GLN A 70 9.86 51.81 -0.79
CA GLN A 70 9.30 52.42 -1.99
C GLN A 70 9.11 53.91 -1.78
N THR A 71 9.30 54.69 -2.82
CA THR A 71 9.02 56.13 -2.79
C THR A 71 7.59 56.37 -3.23
N ALA A 72 6.73 56.81 -2.29
CA ALA A 72 5.35 57.16 -2.59
C ALA A 72 5.22 58.67 -2.86
N LEU A 73 4.37 59.05 -3.82
CA LEU A 73 4.04 60.45 -4.08
C LEU A 73 2.87 60.84 -3.17
N VAL A 74 3.09 61.77 -2.25
CA VAL A 74 2.11 62.20 -1.25
C VAL A 74 1.77 63.67 -1.47
N PRO A 75 0.48 64.05 -1.49
CA PRO A 75 0.10 65.45 -1.59
C PRO A 75 0.36 66.15 -0.27
N VAL A 76 1.09 67.26 -0.32
CA VAL A 76 1.32 68.14 0.82
C VAL A 76 0.65 69.47 0.54
N THR A 77 -0.29 69.83 1.41
CA THR A 77 -1.05 71.08 1.30
C THR A 77 -0.52 72.06 2.34
N GLU A 78 -0.02 73.20 1.86
CA GLU A 78 0.48 74.28 2.70
C GLU A 78 -0.35 75.53 2.48
N GLN A 79 -0.66 76.26 3.55
CA GLN A 79 -1.31 77.56 3.46
C GLN A 79 -0.27 78.60 3.06
N ARG A 80 -0.47 79.24 1.90
CA ARG A 80 0.45 80.27 1.40
C ARG A 80 -0.30 81.57 1.13
N TRP A 81 0.34 82.69 1.41
CA TRP A 81 -0.15 83.99 0.94
C TRP A 81 0.01 84.06 -0.57
N VAL A 82 -1.11 84.15 -1.29
CA VAL A 82 -1.13 84.28 -2.75
C VAL A 82 -1.61 85.68 -3.11
N SER A 83 -0.78 86.36 -3.91
CA SER A 83 -1.10 87.68 -4.45
C SER A 83 -1.82 87.51 -5.79
N ARG A 84 -3.04 88.04 -5.90
CA ARG A 84 -3.79 88.07 -7.16
C ARG A 84 -4.16 89.51 -7.52
N GLN A 85 -3.90 89.88 -8.76
CA GLN A 85 -4.35 91.15 -9.30
C GLN A 85 -5.85 91.05 -9.65
N ARG A 86 -6.65 91.97 -9.12
CA ARG A 86 -8.10 92.04 -9.39
C ARG A 86 -8.39 93.22 -10.31
N GLY A 87 -9.47 93.11 -11.09
CA GLY A 87 -9.95 94.22 -11.93
C GLY A 87 -9.20 94.44 -13.23
N VAL A 88 -8.24 93.58 -13.61
CA VAL A 88 -7.41 93.74 -14.84
C VAL A 88 -8.24 93.90 -16.12
N TRP A 89 -9.42 93.28 -16.17
CA TRP A 89 -10.32 93.33 -17.33
C TRP A 89 -11.39 94.44 -17.26
N ASN A 90 -11.44 95.22 -16.17
CA ASN A 90 -12.42 96.30 -16.02
C ASN A 90 -11.76 97.66 -16.31
N PRO A 91 -12.03 98.29 -17.46
CA PRO A 91 -11.39 99.55 -17.82
C PRO A 91 -11.84 100.75 -16.98
N PHE A 92 -12.89 100.61 -16.16
CA PHE A 92 -13.42 101.68 -15.30
C PHE A 92 -12.95 101.60 -13.85
N ARG A 93 -12.09 100.64 -13.50
CA ARG A 93 -11.51 100.51 -12.16
C ARG A 93 -10.02 100.26 -12.27
N GLU A 94 -9.24 100.91 -11.42
CA GLU A 94 -7.81 100.66 -11.36
C GLU A 94 -7.53 99.24 -10.82
N PRO A 95 -6.73 98.41 -11.51
CA PRO A 95 -6.36 97.10 -11.01
C PRO A 95 -5.62 97.22 -9.68
N TYR A 96 -5.96 96.38 -8.71
CA TYR A 96 -5.34 96.39 -7.39
C TYR A 96 -4.91 94.99 -6.96
N TRP A 97 -3.90 94.94 -6.09
CA TRP A 97 -3.41 93.69 -5.52
C TRP A 97 -4.25 93.27 -4.32
N THR A 98 -4.57 91.99 -4.27
CA THR A 98 -5.19 91.35 -3.09
C THR A 98 -4.31 90.20 -2.63
N HIS A 99 -4.18 90.07 -1.32
CA HIS A 99 -3.49 88.95 -0.69
C HIS A 99 -4.52 88.12 0.05
N ALA A 100 -4.56 86.82 -0.24
CA ALA A 100 -5.39 85.87 0.47
C ALA A 100 -4.55 84.66 0.85
N ILE A 101 -4.88 84.04 1.98
CA ILE A 101 -4.32 82.75 2.35
C ILE A 101 -5.08 81.68 1.55
N GLU A 102 -4.35 80.93 0.73
CA GLU A 102 -4.90 79.85 -0.07
C GLU A 102 -4.13 78.54 0.16
N PRO A 103 -4.82 77.39 0.19
CA PRO A 103 -4.16 76.10 0.25
C PRO A 103 -3.49 75.80 -1.10
N VAL A 104 -2.17 75.59 -1.08
CA VAL A 104 -1.40 75.16 -2.25
C VAL A 104 -0.98 73.71 -2.03
N THR A 105 -1.49 72.82 -2.88
CA THR A 105 -1.10 71.40 -2.87
C THR A 105 0.05 71.17 -3.82
N ARG A 106 1.13 70.56 -3.31
CA ARG A 106 2.26 70.07 -4.12
C ARG A 106 2.51 68.60 -3.81
N TRP A 107 3.03 67.88 -4.79
CA TRP A 107 3.35 66.47 -4.64
C TRP A 107 4.79 66.31 -4.16
N GLU A 108 4.98 65.57 -3.07
CA GLU A 108 6.30 65.24 -2.52
C GLU A 108 6.56 63.74 -2.60
N HIS A 109 7.80 63.38 -2.94
CA HIS A 109 8.30 62.01 -2.82
C HIS A 109 8.63 61.72 -1.36
N ARG A 110 7.96 60.74 -0.75
CA ARG A 110 8.25 60.28 0.61
C ARG A 110 8.65 58.81 0.62
N PRO A 111 9.81 58.46 1.20
CA PRO A 111 10.18 57.06 1.38
C PRO A 111 9.18 56.40 2.34
N THR A 112 8.64 55.26 1.92
CA THR A 112 7.69 54.46 2.69
C THR A 112 8.18 53.02 2.70
N THR A 113 8.09 52.39 3.86
CA THR A 113 8.45 51.00 4.04
C THR A 113 7.20 50.14 3.89
N VAL A 114 7.20 49.21 2.94
CA VAL A 114 6.09 48.27 2.72
C VAL A 114 6.55 46.85 3.02
N GLN A 115 5.69 46.09 3.69
CA GLN A 115 5.90 44.67 3.92
C GLN A 115 5.11 43.89 2.88
N VAL A 116 5.81 43.11 2.06
CA VAL A 116 5.22 42.25 1.03
C VAL A 116 5.32 40.80 1.51
N PRO A 117 4.19 40.06 1.62
CA PRO A 117 4.23 38.65 1.94
C PRO A 117 4.76 37.86 0.74
N VAL A 118 5.83 37.10 0.96
CA VAL A 118 6.40 36.16 -0.01
C VAL A 118 6.09 34.74 0.47
N THR A 119 5.35 33.99 -0.34
CA THR A 119 4.97 32.61 -0.04
C THR A 119 5.85 31.65 -0.81
N THR A 120 6.52 30.75 -0.10
CA THR A 120 7.35 29.69 -0.69
C THR A 120 6.76 28.33 -0.34
N THR A 121 6.64 27.46 -1.34
CA THR A 121 6.22 26.07 -1.14
C THR A 121 7.45 25.16 -1.13
N ASN A 122 7.70 24.50 0.00
CA ASN A 122 8.77 23.53 0.15
C ASN A 122 8.19 22.12 0.26
N TRP A 123 8.78 21.15 -0.43
CA TRP A 123 8.36 19.76 -0.35
C TRP A 123 9.15 19.06 0.75
N VAL A 124 8.48 18.72 1.86
CA VAL A 124 9.12 18.11 3.02
C VAL A 124 8.82 16.61 3.03
N PRO A 125 9.85 15.74 3.18
CA PRO A 125 9.64 14.30 3.27
C PRO A 125 8.92 13.95 4.56
N GLU A 126 7.83 13.21 4.46
CA GLU A 126 7.10 12.63 5.58
C GLU A 126 7.10 11.11 5.45
N THR A 127 7.54 10.42 6.51
CA THR A 127 7.49 8.96 6.58
C THR A 127 6.06 8.53 6.89
N ARG A 128 5.41 7.85 5.95
CA ARG A 128 4.09 7.27 6.14
C ARG A 128 4.23 5.76 6.29
N THR A 129 3.70 5.20 7.37
CA THR A 129 3.52 3.76 7.50
C THR A 129 2.22 3.35 6.84
N THR A 130 2.30 2.45 5.87
CA THR A 130 1.14 1.87 5.19
C THR A 130 1.12 0.36 5.46
N GLN A 131 -0.06 -0.20 5.68
CA GLN A 131 -0.20 -1.65 5.76
C GLN A 131 -0.63 -2.15 4.39
N VAL A 132 0.24 -2.94 3.76
CA VAL A 132 -0.01 -3.52 2.43
C VAL A 132 -0.31 -5.00 2.61
N PRO A 133 -1.43 -5.52 2.10
CA PRO A 133 -1.69 -6.95 2.10
C PRO A 133 -0.71 -7.64 1.16
N VAL A 134 0.06 -8.59 1.69
CA VAL A 134 0.97 -9.43 0.90
C VAL A 134 0.47 -10.86 0.98
N SER A 135 0.10 -11.41 -0.16
CA SER A 135 -0.31 -12.80 -0.27
C SER A 135 0.92 -13.69 -0.42
N SER A 136 1.05 -14.66 0.46
CA SER A 136 2.12 -15.65 0.44
C SER A 136 1.53 -17.06 0.49
N TYR A 137 2.21 -18.01 -0.14
CA TYR A 137 1.85 -19.42 -0.08
C TYR A 137 2.56 -20.06 1.12
N LYS A 138 1.79 -20.64 2.04
CA LYS A 138 2.32 -21.39 3.18
C LYS A 138 1.93 -22.85 3.05
N THR A 139 2.89 -23.75 3.26
CA THR A 139 2.61 -25.19 3.30
C THR A 139 2.15 -25.56 4.69
N VAL A 140 0.91 -26.02 4.82
CA VAL A 140 0.32 -26.52 6.06
C VAL A 140 0.23 -28.04 5.97
N GLN A 141 0.58 -28.72 7.06
CA GLN A 141 0.47 -30.18 7.17
C GLN A 141 -1.00 -30.53 7.44
N GLU A 142 -1.66 -31.22 6.51
CA GLU A 142 -3.02 -31.73 6.69
C GLU A 142 -2.94 -33.21 7.08
N THR A 143 -3.47 -33.56 8.25
CA THR A 143 -3.44 -34.92 8.77
C THR A 143 -4.74 -35.64 8.46
N HIS A 144 -4.67 -36.66 7.61
CA HIS A 144 -5.80 -37.53 7.28
C HIS A 144 -5.67 -38.85 8.07
N ILE A 145 -6.65 -39.17 8.91
CA ILE A 145 -6.67 -40.42 9.67
C ILE A 145 -7.65 -41.37 8.99
N THR A 146 -7.11 -42.42 8.39
CA THR A 146 -7.94 -43.49 7.82
C THR A 146 -8.04 -44.62 8.85
N ARG A 147 -9.27 -45.02 9.17
CA ARG A 147 -9.53 -46.13 10.09
C ARG A 147 -10.11 -47.30 9.31
N VAL A 148 -9.42 -48.43 9.36
CA VAL A 148 -9.91 -49.67 8.75
C VAL A 148 -10.18 -50.69 9.86
N PRO A 149 -11.41 -51.22 9.99
CA PRO A 149 -11.71 -52.25 10.97
C PRO A 149 -11.00 -53.54 10.59
N VAL A 150 -10.34 -54.17 11.57
CA VAL A 150 -9.53 -55.39 11.36
C VAL A 150 -10.24 -56.64 11.90
N GLY A 151 -11.32 -56.45 12.66
CA GLY A 151 -12.11 -57.51 13.27
C GLY A 151 -12.33 -57.31 14.78
N PRO A 152 -13.08 -58.21 15.43
CA PRO A 152 -13.30 -58.17 16.87
C PRO A 152 -11.96 -58.34 17.62
N ALA A 153 -11.74 -57.55 18.66
CA ALA A 153 -10.53 -57.67 19.46
C ALA A 153 -10.44 -59.07 20.11
N PRO A 154 -9.29 -59.76 20.06
CA PRO A 154 -9.16 -61.05 20.75
C PRO A 154 -9.43 -60.84 22.24
N ALA A 155 -10.32 -61.66 22.80
CA ALA A 155 -10.48 -61.76 24.23
C ALA A 155 -9.15 -62.22 24.83
N LEU A 156 -8.70 -61.57 25.91
CA LEU A 156 -7.55 -62.00 26.67
C LEU A 156 -7.87 -63.35 27.35
N ASN A 157 -7.65 -64.46 26.65
CA ASN A 157 -7.58 -65.81 27.20
C ASN A 157 -6.58 -66.63 26.37
N PRO A 158 -5.49 -67.15 26.95
CA PRO A 158 -4.48 -67.89 26.20
C PRO A 158 -4.84 -69.37 26.18
N THR A 159 -5.39 -69.89 25.07
CA THR A 159 -5.39 -71.35 24.83
C THR A 159 -5.69 -71.69 23.36
N THR A 160 -4.66 -72.24 22.68
CA THR A 160 -4.72 -73.33 21.69
C THR A 160 -5.76 -73.30 20.55
N ASN A 161 -5.32 -72.89 19.34
CA ASN A 161 -5.36 -73.63 18.05
C ASN A 161 -5.30 -72.66 16.85
N PRO A 162 -4.51 -72.93 15.79
CA PRO A 162 -4.56 -72.11 14.57
C PRO A 162 -5.68 -72.58 13.62
N PRO A 163 -6.60 -71.71 13.18
CA PRO A 163 -7.37 -71.95 11.97
C PRO A 163 -6.62 -71.41 10.75
N GLN A 164 -6.53 -72.23 9.70
CA GLN A 164 -5.97 -71.89 8.41
C GLN A 164 -6.81 -70.78 7.74
N ALA A 165 -6.24 -69.59 7.58
CA ALA A 165 -6.83 -68.55 6.74
C ALA A 165 -6.41 -68.79 5.29
N GLN A 166 -7.39 -69.13 4.45
CA GLN A 166 -7.21 -69.23 3.01
C GLN A 166 -6.94 -67.84 2.45
N VAL A 167 -5.75 -67.67 1.86
CA VAL A 167 -5.36 -66.51 1.07
C VAL A 167 -6.22 -66.52 -0.20
N ALA A 168 -7.18 -65.60 -0.29
CA ALA A 168 -7.90 -65.33 -1.53
C ALA A 168 -6.98 -64.55 -2.49
N THR A 169 -6.24 -65.27 -3.31
CA THR A 169 -5.50 -64.72 -4.44
C THR A 169 -6.50 -64.22 -5.49
N ARG A 170 -6.73 -62.90 -5.53
CA ARG A 170 -7.46 -62.28 -6.66
C ARG A 170 -6.54 -62.23 -7.88
N PRO A 171 -6.98 -62.68 -9.07
CA PRO A 171 -6.17 -62.63 -10.27
C PRO A 171 -5.99 -61.18 -10.73
N THR A 172 -4.73 -60.84 -10.98
CA THR A 172 -4.25 -59.67 -11.70
C THR A 172 -4.79 -59.70 -13.13
N GLY A 173 -5.96 -59.10 -13.34
CA GLY A 173 -6.48 -58.78 -14.67
C GLY A 173 -5.86 -57.47 -15.14
N GLY A 174 -5.02 -57.54 -16.16
CA GLY A 174 -4.47 -56.36 -16.83
C GLY A 174 -5.52 -55.62 -17.64
N GLN A 175 -5.30 -54.32 -17.82
CA GLN A 175 -5.23 -53.76 -19.17
C GLN A 175 -4.56 -52.39 -19.11
N ILE A 176 -3.38 -52.37 -19.73
CA ILE A 176 -2.71 -51.17 -20.20
C ILE A 176 -3.60 -50.59 -21.29
N GLY A 177 -4.19 -49.43 -21.04
CA GLY A 177 -4.96 -48.66 -22.00
C GLY A 177 -4.67 -47.20 -21.77
N GLY A 178 -3.63 -46.70 -22.45
CA GLY A 178 -3.35 -45.27 -22.49
C GLY A 178 -4.46 -44.56 -23.25
N GLU A 179 -5.12 -43.62 -22.58
CA GLU A 179 -5.83 -42.55 -23.28
C GLU A 179 -5.14 -41.22 -23.00
N ARG A 180 -4.80 -40.63 -24.13
CA ARG A 180 -3.98 -39.47 -24.38
C ARG A 180 -4.70 -38.21 -23.90
N LEU A 181 -3.98 -37.42 -23.10
CA LEU A 181 -4.22 -35.99 -22.93
C LEU A 181 -4.13 -35.33 -24.31
N ASP A 182 -5.29 -34.99 -24.89
CA ASP A 182 -5.44 -33.96 -25.93
C ASP A 182 -6.91 -33.52 -25.95
N GLN A 183 -7.34 -32.83 -24.89
CA GLN A 183 -8.55 -32.00 -24.90
C GLN A 183 -8.13 -30.54 -24.70
N PRO A 184 -8.17 -29.69 -25.74
CA PRO A 184 -8.17 -28.26 -25.54
C PRO A 184 -9.55 -27.85 -25.02
N ASN A 185 -9.61 -27.39 -23.76
CA ASN A 185 -10.76 -26.67 -23.23
C ASN A 185 -10.94 -25.37 -24.02
N GLN A 186 -11.81 -25.44 -25.02
CA GLN A 186 -12.33 -24.34 -25.81
C GLN A 186 -13.31 -23.52 -24.95
N TRP A 187 -12.79 -22.65 -24.09
CA TRP A 187 -13.60 -21.60 -23.48
C TRP A 187 -13.65 -20.42 -24.45
N GLY A 188 -14.73 -20.41 -25.24
CA GLY A 188 -15.19 -19.23 -25.96
C GLY A 188 -15.56 -18.13 -24.97
N GLY A 189 -14.96 -16.95 -25.16
CA GLY A 189 -15.24 -15.74 -24.39
C GLY A 189 -14.93 -14.51 -25.24
N SER A 190 -15.64 -14.39 -26.37
CA SER A 190 -15.62 -13.24 -27.26
C SER A 190 -16.39 -12.05 -26.67
N GLY A 191 -15.78 -10.86 -26.73
CA GLY A 191 -16.43 -9.55 -26.56
C GLY A 191 -16.28 -8.95 -25.16
N ARG A 192 -15.98 -7.65 -24.99
CA ARG A 192 -16.18 -6.49 -25.85
C ARG A 192 -15.14 -5.39 -25.55
N TYR A 193 -14.68 -4.72 -26.60
CA TYR A 193 -14.11 -3.38 -26.54
C TYR A 193 -15.21 -2.34 -26.28
N LEU A 194 -15.00 -1.47 -25.30
CA LEU A 194 -15.56 -0.11 -25.18
C LEU A 194 -14.35 0.75 -24.78
N ARG A 195 -13.77 1.53 -25.69
CA ARG A 195 -14.07 2.95 -25.95
C ARG A 195 -14.23 3.78 -24.68
#